data_AF-A0A9D1EC49-F1
#
_entry.id   AF-A0A9D1EC49-F1
#
_cell.length_a   1.000
_cell.length_b   1.000
_cell.length_c   1.000
_cell.angle_alpha   90.00
_cell.angle_beta   90.00
_cell.angle_gamma   90.00
#
_symmetry.space_group_name_H-M   'P 1'
#
loop_
_entity.id
_entity.type
_entity.pdbx_description
1 polymer ?
#
loop_
_entity_poly.entity_id
_entity_poly.type
_entity_poly.pdbx_seq_one_letter_code
_entity_poly.pdbx_strand_id
1 'polypeptide(L)'
;MSEIIQSIIGYKVEVCGEIEVLFPCPCCGFRTLTERYNPMEETGYDICPYCNWEDDGTIDANTYRSINRGSIADYRQRIRENPNRYYINKWIKT
;
A
#
# COMPACT_ATOMS: atom_id res chain seq x y z
N MET A 1 17.74 -1.20 -7.98
CA MET A 1 17.36 -0.19 -9.00
C MET A 1 18.57 0.31 -9.78
N SER A 2 19.70 0.62 -9.12
CA SER A 2 20.97 1.00 -9.76
C SER A 2 21.45 0.01 -10.83
N GLU A 3 21.32 -1.30 -10.60
CA GLU A 3 21.70 -2.37 -11.54
C GLU A 3 20.90 -2.33 -12.85
N ILE A 4 19.59 -2.09 -12.77
CA ILE A 4 18.71 -1.97 -13.95
C ILE A 4 19.12 -0.74 -14.75
N ILE A 5 19.32 0.40 -14.09
CA ILE A 5 19.72 1.64 -14.77
C ILE A 5 21.08 1.47 -15.43
N GLN A 6 22.05 0.87 -14.74
CA GLN A 6 23.37 0.59 -15.29
C GLN A 6 23.29 -0.29 -16.54
N SER A 7 22.41 -1.29 -16.54
CA SER A 7 22.21 -2.17 -17.71
C SER A 7 21.64 -1.42 -18.92
N ILE A 8 20.85 -0.37 -18.70
CA ILE A 8 20.25 0.44 -19.77
C ILE A 8 21.25 1.48 -20.29
N ILE A 9 21.94 2.19 -19.41
CA ILE A 9 22.76 3.34 -19.80
C ILE A 9 24.24 3.00 -20.00
N GLY A 10 24.70 1.82 -19.57
CA GLY A 10 26.09 1.37 -19.69
C GLY A 10 27.06 1.99 -18.69
N TYR A 11 26.59 2.85 -17.79
CA TYR A 11 27.38 3.52 -16.76
C TYR A 11 26.98 3.05 -15.37
N LYS A 12 27.97 2.94 -14.47
CA LYS A 12 27.70 2.69 -13.06
C LYS A 12 26.94 3.87 -12.47
N VAL A 13 25.76 3.60 -11.91
CA VAL A 13 24.90 4.61 -11.28
C VAL A 13 24.83 4.36 -9.78
N GLU A 14 25.03 5.42 -9.02
CA GLU A 14 24.72 5.47 -7.59
C GLU A 14 23.38 6.21 -7.42
N VAL A 15 22.51 5.65 -6.57
CA VAL A 15 21.24 6.28 -6.20
C VAL A 15 21.41 6.78 -4.77
N CYS A 16 21.43 8.10 -4.58
CA CYS A 16 21.59 8.75 -3.29
C CYS A 16 20.25 9.29 -2.79
N GLY A 17 20.00 9.23 -1.48
CA GLY A 17 18.80 9.77 -0.84
C GLY A 17 18.28 8.87 0.28
N GLU A 18 17.36 9.40 1.08
CA GLU A 18 16.65 8.61 2.09
C GLU A 18 15.53 7.79 1.44
N ILE A 19 15.35 6.57 1.94
CA ILE A 19 14.25 5.70 1.51
C ILE A 19 13.03 6.04 2.36
N GLU A 20 11.95 6.45 1.69
CA GLU A 20 10.65 6.63 2.35
C GLU A 20 10.19 5.31 2.98
N VAL A 21 9.88 5.35 4.28
CA VAL A 21 9.39 4.19 5.02
C VAL A 21 7.88 4.16 4.94
N LEU A 22 7.35 3.25 4.12
CA LEU A 22 5.90 3.03 4.01
C LEU A 22 5.42 1.89 4.90
N PHE A 23 4.23 2.09 5.47
CA PHE A 23 3.51 1.15 6.32
C PHE A 23 2.56 0.26 5.49
N PRO A 24 2.34 -0.99 5.94
CA PRO A 24 1.48 -1.93 5.24
C PRO A 24 0.01 -1.59 5.40
N CYS A 25 -0.71 -1.58 4.27
CA CYS A 25 -2.16 -1.46 4.26
C CYS A 25 -2.82 -2.69 4.93
N PRO A 26 -3.76 -2.52 5.89
CA PRO A 26 -4.40 -3.65 6.59
C PRO A 26 -5.24 -4.52 5.64
N CYS A 27 -5.75 -3.94 4.56
CA CYS A 27 -6.52 -4.66 3.56
C CYS A 27 -5.65 -5.57 2.69
N CYS A 28 -4.69 -5.00 1.94
CA CYS A 28 -3.98 -5.73 0.89
C CYS A 28 -2.55 -6.19 1.25
N GLY A 29 -1.96 -5.64 2.32
CA GLY A 29 -0.61 -5.97 2.79
C GLY A 29 0.54 -5.28 2.03
N PHE A 30 0.25 -4.51 0.97
CA PHE A 30 1.28 -3.69 0.33
C PHE A 30 1.66 -2.50 1.21
N ARG A 31 2.96 -2.18 1.26
CA ARG A 31 3.50 -0.99 1.93
C ARG A 31 3.20 0.25 1.10
N THR A 32 2.14 0.94 1.45
CA THR A 32 1.65 2.10 0.69
C THR A 32 1.24 3.28 1.55
N LEU A 33 1.09 3.09 2.86
CA LEU A 33 0.65 4.14 3.76
C LEU A 33 1.87 4.92 4.25
N THR A 34 1.79 6.24 4.23
CA THR A 34 2.83 7.14 4.76
C THR A 34 2.76 7.25 6.28
N GLU A 35 1.57 7.03 6.86
CA GLU A 35 1.31 6.96 8.30
C GLU A 35 0.40 5.75 8.62
N ARG A 36 0.41 5.27 9.86
CA ARG A 36 -0.61 4.32 10.35
C ARG A 36 -1.70 5.08 11.07
N TYR A 37 -2.93 4.60 11.02
CA TYR A 37 -3.99 5.13 11.87
C TYR A 37 -3.55 5.24 13.34
N ASN A 38 -3.68 6.45 13.90
CA ASN A 38 -3.40 6.75 15.30
C ASN A 38 -4.68 7.24 16.00
N PRO A 39 -5.30 6.43 16.87
CA PRO A 39 -6.52 6.82 17.57
C PRO A 39 -6.30 7.89 18.65
N MET A 40 -5.06 8.07 19.14
CA MET A 40 -4.77 9.08 20.17
C MET A 40 -4.63 10.48 19.56
N GLU A 41 -4.11 10.56 18.34
CA GLU A 41 -3.86 11.82 17.62
C GLU A 41 -4.95 12.11 16.58
N GLU A 42 -5.86 11.16 16.32
CA GLU A 42 -6.86 11.21 15.26
C GLU A 42 -6.23 11.52 13.87
N THR A 43 -5.12 10.83 13.56
CA THR A 43 -4.36 10.95 12.30
C THR A 43 -4.18 9.58 11.61
N GLY A 44 -3.49 9.57 10.47
CA GLY A 44 -3.14 8.32 9.77
C GLY A 44 -4.25 7.68 8.94
N TYR A 45 -5.21 8.48 8.46
CA TYR A 45 -6.32 8.04 7.58
C TYR A 45 -5.91 7.87 6.11
N ASP A 46 -4.74 7.28 5.86
CA ASP A 46 -4.21 7.15 4.50
C ASP A 46 -5.04 6.20 3.64
N ILE A 47 -5.28 6.58 2.39
CA ILE A 47 -5.94 5.71 1.41
C ILE A 47 -4.90 4.93 0.62
N CYS A 48 -4.98 3.60 0.68
CA CYS A 48 -4.08 2.74 -0.08
C CYS A 48 -4.29 2.89 -1.60
N PRO A 49 -3.31 3.39 -2.38
CA PRO A 49 -3.43 3.56 -3.83
C PRO A 49 -3.50 2.25 -4.63
N TYR A 50 -3.25 1.10 -3.99
CA TYR A 50 -3.40 -0.20 -4.64
C TYR A 50 -4.84 -0.75 -4.55
N CYS A 51 -5.42 -0.74 -3.35
CA CYS A 51 -6.72 -1.36 -3.09
C CYS A 51 -7.85 -0.39 -2.77
N ASN A 52 -7.55 0.90 -2.56
CA ASN A 52 -8.49 1.97 -2.21
C ASN A 52 -9.17 1.79 -0.84
N TRP A 53 -8.51 1.11 0.10
CA TRP A 53 -8.93 1.06 1.51
C TRP A 53 -8.32 2.24 2.26
N GLU A 54 -9.14 3.02 2.96
CA GLU A 54 -8.72 4.04 3.93
C GLU A 54 -8.39 3.39 5.27
N ASP A 55 -7.18 3.64 5.80
CA ASP A 55 -6.78 3.14 7.11
C ASP A 55 -7.52 3.87 8.23
N ASP A 56 -8.60 3.26 8.69
CA ASP A 56 -9.47 3.78 9.74
C ASP A 56 -9.32 2.97 11.05
N GLY A 57 -8.19 2.27 11.19
CA GLY A 57 -7.86 1.40 12.32
C GLY A 57 -8.51 0.02 12.29
N THR A 58 -9.28 -0.31 11.25
CA THR A 58 -9.91 -1.63 11.14
C THR A 58 -8.89 -2.74 10.92
N ILE A 59 -8.91 -3.74 11.80
CA ILE A 59 -8.11 -4.97 11.66
C ILE A 59 -8.95 -6.22 11.42
N ASP A 60 -10.23 -6.23 11.85
CA ASP A 60 -11.14 -7.35 11.58
C ASP A 60 -11.59 -7.31 10.12
N ALA A 61 -11.35 -8.41 9.41
CA ALA A 61 -11.60 -8.49 7.99
C ALA A 61 -13.10 -8.40 7.62
N ASN A 62 -13.99 -8.76 8.55
CA ASN A 62 -15.43 -8.84 8.27
C ASN A 62 -16.22 -7.62 8.78
N THR A 63 -15.56 -6.68 9.44
CA THR A 63 -16.23 -5.47 9.93
C THR A 63 -16.55 -4.55 8.76
N TYR A 64 -17.83 -4.19 8.62
CA TYR A 64 -18.27 -3.20 7.64
C TYR A 64 -17.93 -1.80 8.12
N ARG A 65 -17.24 -1.01 7.28
CA ARG A 65 -16.91 0.38 7.55
C ARG A 65 -17.62 1.28 6.55
N SER A 66 -18.36 2.27 7.05
CA SER A 66 -19.14 3.19 6.22
C SER A 66 -18.25 4.03 5.30
N ILE A 67 -17.09 4.49 5.79
CA ILE A 67 -16.13 5.29 5.02
C ILE A 67 -15.56 4.52 3.83
N ASN A 68 -15.26 3.24 4.04
CA ASN A 68 -14.79 2.30 3.02
C ASN A 68 -15.92 1.66 2.20
N ARG A 69 -17.20 1.87 2.59
CA ARG A 69 -18.38 1.26 1.95
C ARG A 69 -18.26 -0.26 1.78
N GLY A 70 -17.69 -0.93 2.78
CA GLY A 70 -17.42 -2.37 2.73
C GLY A 70 -16.53 -2.85 3.86
N SER A 71 -16.26 -4.14 3.85
CA SER A 71 -15.29 -4.81 4.71
C SER A 71 -13.98 -5.07 3.97
N ILE A 72 -12.89 -5.32 4.71
CA ILE A 72 -11.61 -5.74 4.12
C ILE A 72 -11.79 -7.04 3.30
N ALA A 73 -12.65 -7.96 3.74
CA ALA A 73 -12.97 -9.17 3.01
C ALA A 73 -13.56 -8.88 1.61
N ASP A 74 -14.47 -7.91 1.52
CA ASP A 74 -15.06 -7.48 0.24
C ASP A 74 -14.00 -6.91 -0.70
N TYR A 75 -13.10 -6.08 -0.17
CA TYR A 75 -11.99 -5.52 -0.94
C TYR A 75 -11.02 -6.61 -1.42
N ARG A 76 -10.64 -7.55 -0.55
CA ARG A 76 -9.80 -8.69 -0.90
C ARG A 76 -10.46 -9.58 -1.96
N GLN A 77 -11.78 -9.74 -1.94
CA GLN A 77 -12.50 -10.44 -3.00
C GLN A 77 -12.40 -9.69 -4.33
N ARG A 78 -12.66 -8.38 -4.36
CA ARG A 78 -12.55 -7.56 -5.59
C ARG A 78 -11.15 -7.59 -6.20
N ILE A 79 -10.10 -7.54 -5.38
CA ILE A 79 -8.71 -7.65 -5.86
C ILE A 79 -8.44 -9.01 -6.49
N ARG A 80 -8.99 -10.10 -5.91
CA ARG A 80 -8.84 -11.45 -6.48
C ARG A 80 -9.54 -11.57 -7.84
N GLU A 81 -10.71 -10.96 -7.98
CA GLU A 81 -11.50 -10.98 -9.22
C GLU A 81 -10.89 -10.09 -10.31
N ASN A 82 -10.38 -8.91 -9.94
CA ASN A 82 -9.83 -7.92 -10.86
C ASN A 82 -8.55 -7.27 -10.29
N PRO A 83 -7.41 -8.00 -10.33
CA PRO A 83 -6.17 -7.47 -9.79
C PRO A 83 -5.65 -6.32 -10.64
N ASN A 84 -5.23 -5.22 -9.99
CA ASN A 84 -4.55 -4.13 -10.69
C ASN A 84 -3.16 -4.56 -11.15
N ARG A 85 -3.04 -4.87 -12.45
CA ARG A 85 -1.79 -5.36 -13.06
C ARG A 85 -0.73 -4.28 -13.22
N TYR A 86 -1.10 -3.00 -13.25
CA TYR A 86 -0.14 -1.90 -13.40
C TYR A 86 0.71 -1.68 -12.14
N TYR A 87 0.17 -2.00 -10.97
CA TYR A 87 0.82 -1.71 -9.70
C TYR A 87 1.36 -2.95 -8.95
N ILE A 88 1.23 -4.14 -9.53
CA ILE A 88 1.54 -5.41 -8.83
C ILE A 88 2.99 -5.49 -8.30
N ASN A 89 3.94 -4.82 -8.96
CA ASN A 89 5.35 -4.80 -8.58
C ASN A 89 5.84 -3.42 -8.12
N LYS A 90 4.93 -2.46 -7.92
CA LYS A 90 5.32 -1.10 -7.50
C LYS A 90 5.71 -1.05 -6.03
N TRP A 91 5.01 -1.80 -5.18
CA TRP A 91 5.20 -1.78 -3.73
C TRP A 91 5.60 -3.14 -3.19
N ILE A 92 6.36 -3.12 -2.10
CA ILE A 92 6.75 -4.33 -1.37
C ILE A 92 5.55 -4.79 -0.54
N LYS A 93 5.30 -6.09 -0.55
CA LYS A 93 4.26 -6.73 0.25
C LYS A 93 4.85 -7.32 1.52
N THR A 94 4.21 -7.09 2.67
CA THR A 94 4.49 -7.78 3.94
C THR A 94 3.66 -9.03 4.11
#